data_AF-A0AAV5XN63-F1
#
_entry.id   AF-A0AAV5XN63-F1
#
_cell.length_a   1.000
_cell.length_b   1.000
_cell.length_c   1.000
_cell.angle_alpha   90.00
_cell.angle_beta   90.00
_cell.angle_gamma   90.00
#
_symmetry.space_group_name_H-M   'P 1'
#
loop_
_entity.id
_entity.type
_entity.pdbx_description
1 polymer ?
#
loop_
_entity_poly.entity_id
_entity_poly.type
_entity_poly.pdbx_seq_one_letter_code
_entity_poly.pdbx_strand_id
1 'polypeptide(L)'
;MIPESLVRRWLEILLPLVSLGILTVHFHPEYLPPALLEDPGSSIPLLLGRALLWAVLGIWALSALIVAFFLLYSPVYLLNRSAMLIGEGGWVDRREVRFYLLCFLLLCVMSFLVWWRFDYFVVVGVLMAGFGPVMWRALV
;
A
#
# COMPACT_ATOMS: atom_id res chain seq x y z
N MET A 1 1.09 -26.01 9.68
CA MET A 1 0.38 -25.08 8.79
C MET A 1 -0.17 -23.95 9.63
N ILE A 2 0.34 -22.74 9.46
CA ILE A 2 -0.25 -21.56 10.13
C ILE A 2 -1.61 -21.33 9.44
N PRO A 3 -2.73 -21.23 10.17
CA PRO A 3 -4.02 -21.01 9.53
C PRO A 3 -3.99 -19.66 8.81
N GLU A 4 -4.49 -19.63 7.58
CA GLU A 4 -4.46 -18.44 6.70
C GLU A 4 -5.12 -17.23 7.37
N SER A 5 -6.10 -17.47 8.25
CA SER A 5 -6.77 -16.45 9.05
C SER A 5 -5.83 -15.73 10.03
N LEU A 6 -4.83 -16.42 10.59
CA LEU A 6 -3.86 -15.83 11.52
C LEU A 6 -2.85 -14.96 10.76
N VAL A 7 -2.26 -15.49 9.68
CA VAL A 7 -1.30 -14.72 8.84
C VAL A 7 -1.95 -13.44 8.32
N ARG A 8 -3.19 -13.54 7.86
CA ARG A 8 -3.94 -12.40 7.35
C ARG A 8 -4.21 -11.34 8.42
N ARG A 9 -4.64 -11.75 9.64
CA ARG A 9 -4.84 -10.83 10.77
C ARG A 9 -3.56 -10.13 11.19
N TRP A 10 -2.42 -10.83 11.17
CA TRP A 10 -1.13 -10.23 11.49
C TRP A 10 -0.74 -9.15 10.48
N LEU A 11 -0.95 -9.38 9.18
CA LEU A 11 -0.69 -8.36 8.15
C LEU A 11 -1.60 -7.13 8.29
N GLU A 12 -2.88 -7.34 8.64
CA GLU A 12 -3.85 -6.27 8.88
C GLU A 12 -3.45 -5.35 10.06
N ILE A 13 -2.62 -5.82 10.98
CA ILE A 13 -2.12 -5.02 12.12
C ILE A 13 -0.71 -4.47 11.82
N LEU A 14 0.18 -5.32 11.30
CA LEU A 14 1.58 -4.98 11.06
C LEU A 14 1.71 -3.85 10.03
N LEU A 15 1.01 -3.94 8.91
CA LEU A 15 1.15 -2.97 7.82
C LEU A 15 0.69 -1.56 8.20
N PRO A 16 -0.46 -1.36 8.88
CA PRO A 16 -0.81 -0.05 9.42
C PRO A 16 0.19 0.50 10.42
N LEU A 17 0.73 -0.34 11.32
CA LEU A 17 1.74 0.10 12.28
C LEU A 17 3.03 0.55 11.58
N VAL A 18 3.45 -0.16 10.53
CA VAL A 18 4.60 0.24 9.71
C VAL A 18 4.31 1.55 8.98
N SER A 19 3.12 1.73 8.41
CA SER A 19 2.72 3.00 7.80
C SER A 19 2.75 4.17 8.79
N LEU A 20 2.24 3.98 10.01
CA LEU A 20 2.32 4.99 11.07
C LEU A 20 3.77 5.30 11.45
N GLY A 21 4.63 4.28 11.54
CA GLY A 21 6.06 4.46 11.77
C GLY A 21 6.73 5.27 10.67
N ILE A 22 6.46 4.97 9.40
CA ILE A 22 6.97 5.72 8.24
C ILE A 22 6.50 7.17 8.29
N LEU A 23 5.22 7.42 8.57
CA LEU A 23 4.70 8.79 8.69
C LEU A 23 5.32 9.55 9.86
N THR A 24 5.53 8.87 10.99
CA THR A 24 6.18 9.47 12.16
C THR A 24 7.59 9.92 11.80
N VAL A 25 8.39 9.05 11.16
CA VAL A 25 9.75 9.40 10.70
C VAL A 25 9.73 10.48 9.61
N HIS A 26 8.71 10.49 8.75
CA HIS A 26 8.56 11.49 7.69
C HIS A 26 8.34 12.91 8.26
N PHE A 27 7.49 13.06 9.27
CA PHE A 27 7.21 14.36 9.90
C PHE A 27 8.21 14.73 10.99
N HIS A 28 8.83 13.73 11.63
CA HIS A 28 9.76 13.89 12.73
C HIS A 28 11.02 13.05 12.47
N PRO A 29 11.89 13.48 11.53
CA PRO A 29 13.11 12.76 11.20
C PRO A 29 14.06 12.61 12.40
N GLU A 30 13.94 13.47 13.41
CA GLU A 30 14.66 13.39 14.68
C GLU A 30 14.43 12.10 15.48
N TYR A 31 13.34 11.37 15.23
CA TYR A 31 13.08 10.08 15.87
C TYR A 31 13.83 8.92 15.22
N LEU A 32 14.53 9.14 14.10
CA LEU A 32 15.32 8.09 13.47
C LEU A 32 16.59 7.81 14.30
N PRO A 33 16.76 6.61 14.86
CA PRO A 33 17.93 6.30 15.67
C PRO A 33 19.22 6.44 14.84
N PRO A 34 20.24 7.19 15.29
CA PRO A 34 21.51 7.33 14.56
C PRO A 34 22.18 5.97 14.28
N ALA A 35 22.00 5.01 15.19
CA ALA A 35 22.49 3.64 15.07
C ALA A 35 21.94 2.84 13.86
N LEU A 36 20.88 3.34 13.18
CA LEU A 36 20.39 2.77 11.92
C LEU A 36 21.14 3.31 10.68
N LEU A 37 21.74 4.49 10.79
CA LEU A 37 22.45 5.20 9.72
C LEU A 37 23.96 4.98 9.78
N GLU A 38 24.51 4.85 10.99
CA GLU A 38 25.94 4.60 11.21
C GLU A 38 26.33 3.16 10.91
N ASP A 39 27.58 2.96 10.47
CA ASP A 39 28.12 1.63 10.18
C ASP A 39 28.31 0.89 11.50
N PRO A 40 27.51 -0.15 11.78
CA PRO A 40 27.57 -0.80 13.07
C PRO A 40 28.90 -1.55 13.14
N GLY A 41 29.69 -1.31 14.19
CA GLY A 41 30.63 -2.32 14.66
C GLY A 41 29.92 -3.69 14.75
N SER A 42 30.69 -4.78 14.70
CA SER A 42 30.28 -6.20 14.51
C SER A 42 29.33 -6.83 15.56
N SER A 43 28.40 -6.07 16.12
CA SER A 43 27.37 -6.54 17.04
C SER A 43 26.25 -7.29 16.28
N ILE A 44 26.26 -8.61 16.43
CA ILE A 44 25.23 -9.53 15.91
C ILE A 44 23.79 -9.09 16.23
N PRO A 45 23.43 -8.61 17.45
CA PRO A 45 22.04 -8.25 17.73
C PRO A 45 21.55 -7.05 16.91
N LEU A 46 22.43 -6.07 16.62
CA LEU A 46 22.08 -4.90 15.81
C LEU A 46 21.86 -5.28 14.34
N LEU A 47 22.68 -6.20 13.82
CA LEU A 47 22.54 -6.73 12.47
C LEU A 47 21.23 -7.50 12.29
N LEU A 48 20.84 -8.32 13.28
CA LEU A 48 19.55 -9.03 13.27
C LEU A 48 18.37 -8.06 13.34
N GLY A 49 18.43 -7.04 14.20
CA GLY A 49 17.39 -6.01 14.29
C GLY A 49 17.20 -5.25 12.98
N ARG A 50 18.30 -4.87 12.32
CA ARG A 50 18.28 -4.20 11.01
C ARG A 50 17.71 -5.11 9.92
N ALA A 51 18.14 -6.38 9.86
CA ALA A 51 17.62 -7.34 8.89
C ALA A 51 16.10 -7.52 9.04
N LEU A 52 15.61 -7.63 10.29
CA LEU A 52 14.18 -7.71 10.57
C LEU A 52 13.43 -6.45 10.15
N LEU A 53 13.96 -5.26 10.44
CA LEU A 53 13.37 -3.99 10.00
C LEU A 53 13.25 -3.92 8.47
N TRP A 54 14.32 -4.24 7.74
CA TRP A 54 14.29 -4.26 6.28
C TRP A 54 13.33 -5.30 5.72
N ALA A 55 13.21 -6.47 6.37
CA ALA A 55 12.23 -7.47 5.97
C ALA A 55 10.80 -6.95 6.11
N VAL A 56 10.47 -6.30 7.24
CA VAL A 56 9.15 -5.69 7.49
C VAL A 56 8.87 -4.55 6.51
N LEU A 57 9.85 -3.67 6.25
CA LEU A 57 9.74 -2.63 5.24
C LEU A 57 9.58 -3.21 3.83
N GLY A 58 10.22 -4.33 3.52
CA GLY A 58 10.05 -5.05 2.26
C GLY A 58 8.63 -5.60 2.07
N ILE A 59 8.03 -6.15 3.13
CA ILE A 59 6.62 -6.60 3.11
C ILE A 59 5.70 -5.40 2.85
N TRP A 60 5.96 -4.27 3.51
CA TRP A 60 5.21 -3.04 3.28
C TRP A 60 5.37 -2.51 1.85
N ALA A 61 6.60 -2.51 1.32
CA ALA A 61 6.89 -2.08 -0.05
C ALA A 61 6.19 -2.97 -1.08
N LEU A 62 6.09 -4.28 -0.83
CA LEU A 62 5.33 -5.20 -1.67
C LEU A 62 3.83 -4.89 -1.63
N SER A 63 3.28 -4.56 -0.46
CA SER A 63 1.89 -4.07 -0.34
C SER A 63 1.68 -2.77 -1.14
N ALA A 64 2.60 -1.81 -1.03
CA ALA A 64 2.57 -0.57 -1.80
C ALA A 64 2.61 -0.82 -3.32
N LEU A 65 3.42 -1.79 -3.77
CA LEU A 65 3.51 -2.17 -5.18
C LEU A 65 2.21 -2.79 -5.69
N ILE A 66 1.57 -3.66 -4.90
CA ILE A 66 0.26 -4.23 -5.23
C ILE A 66 -0.77 -3.11 -5.38
N VAL A 67 -0.82 -2.17 -4.43
CA VAL A 67 -1.71 -1.00 -4.50
C VAL A 67 -1.46 -0.20 -5.76
N ALA A 68 -0.19 0.13 -6.04
CA ALA A 68 0.20 0.87 -7.24
C ALA A 68 -0.21 0.15 -8.53
N PHE A 69 -0.02 -1.18 -8.59
CA PHE A 69 -0.45 -1.99 -9.73
C PHE A 69 -1.96 -1.84 -10.00
N PHE A 70 -2.80 -1.99 -8.98
CA PHE A 70 -4.25 -1.87 -9.15
C PHE A 70 -4.70 -0.46 -9.53
N LEU A 71 -4.08 0.57 -8.96
CA LEU A 71 -4.34 1.96 -9.34
C LEU A 71 -3.99 2.19 -10.81
N LEU A 72 -2.79 1.82 -11.24
CA LEU A 72 -2.31 2.04 -12.61
C LEU A 72 -3.02 1.16 -13.65
N TYR A 73 -3.43 -0.04 -13.27
CA TYR A 73 -4.17 -0.95 -14.14
C TYR A 73 -5.65 -0.54 -14.32
N SER A 74 -6.22 0.18 -13.34
CA SER A 74 -7.64 0.60 -13.37
C SER A 74 -8.10 1.33 -14.64
N PRO A 75 -7.40 2.34 -15.20
CA PRO A 75 -7.83 2.97 -16.45
C PRO A 75 -7.85 2.00 -17.62
N VAL A 76 -6.83 1.15 -17.75
CA VAL A 76 -6.73 0.14 -18.83
C VAL A 76 -7.88 -0.85 -18.73
N TYR A 77 -8.19 -1.31 -17.51
CA TYR A 77 -9.31 -2.21 -17.27
C TYR A 77 -10.65 -1.58 -17.67
N LEU A 78 -10.91 -0.35 -17.21
CA LEU A 78 -12.18 0.34 -17.48
C LEU A 78 -12.35 0.66 -18.97
N LEU A 79 -11.28 1.06 -19.67
CA LEU A 79 -11.30 1.28 -21.12
C LEU A 79 -11.66 0.01 -21.88
N ASN A 80 -11.03 -1.12 -21.52
CA ASN A 80 -11.31 -2.41 -22.17
C ASN A 80 -12.72 -2.95 -21.89
N ARG A 81 -13.34 -2.53 -20.78
CA ARG A 81 -14.73 -2.92 -20.44
C ARG A 81 -15.78 -1.87 -20.85
N SER A 82 -15.37 -0.73 -21.40
CA SER A 82 -16.27 0.37 -21.77
C SER A 82 -17.37 -0.04 -22.76
N ALA A 83 -17.04 -0.81 -23.79
CA ALA A 83 -18.03 -1.32 -24.77
C ALA A 83 -19.09 -2.24 -24.12
N MET A 84 -18.69 -3.04 -23.13
CA MET A 84 -19.61 -3.90 -22.37
C MET A 84 -20.50 -3.08 -21.42
N LEU A 85 -19.97 -1.97 -20.88
CA LEU A 85 -20.74 -1.03 -20.06
C LEU A 85 -21.80 -0.24 -20.86
N ILE A 86 -21.60 -0.10 -22.17
CA ILE A 86 -22.53 0.55 -23.11
C ILE A 86 -23.59 -0.43 -23.65
N GLY A 87 -23.55 -1.70 -23.22
CA GLY A 87 -24.56 -2.72 -23.53
C GLY A 87 -24.23 -3.59 -24.74
N GLU A 88 -23.05 -3.47 -25.33
CA GLU A 88 -22.64 -4.24 -26.52
C GLU A 88 -21.88 -5.54 -26.22
N GLY A 89 -21.92 -6.06 -24.98
CA GLY A 89 -21.40 -7.40 -24.73
C GLY A 89 -21.36 -7.89 -23.28
N GLY A 90 -21.43 -9.22 -23.14
CA GLY A 90 -20.93 -10.01 -22.02
C GLY A 90 -21.59 -9.85 -20.64
N TRP A 91 -21.44 -10.88 -19.80
CA TRP A 91 -21.74 -10.77 -18.36
C TRP A 91 -20.56 -10.06 -17.69
N VAL A 92 -20.82 -8.93 -17.02
CA VAL A 92 -19.80 -8.14 -16.31
C VAL A 92 -20.08 -8.19 -14.82
N ASP A 93 -19.09 -8.59 -14.02
CA ASP A 93 -19.21 -8.58 -12.56
C ASP A 93 -19.23 -7.13 -12.06
N ARG A 94 -20.37 -6.74 -11.46
CA ARG A 94 -20.56 -5.40 -10.90
C ARG A 94 -19.59 -5.10 -9.76
N ARG A 95 -19.14 -6.11 -9.00
CA ARG A 95 -18.17 -5.92 -7.91
C ARG A 95 -16.81 -5.53 -8.47
N GLU A 96 -16.36 -6.25 -9.50
CA GLU A 96 -15.09 -6.01 -10.15
C GLU A 96 -15.02 -4.61 -10.78
N VAL A 97 -16.08 -4.20 -11.49
CA VAL A 97 -16.17 -2.85 -12.06
C VAL A 97 -16.11 -1.79 -10.97
N ARG A 98 -16.87 -1.95 -9.86
CA ARG A 98 -16.84 -0.99 -8.74
C ARG A 98 -15.46 -0.87 -8.12
N PHE A 99 -14.77 -1.99 -7.93
CA PHE A 99 -13.39 -2.00 -7.43
C PHE A 99 -12.47 -1.17 -8.32
N TYR A 100 -12.46 -1.42 -9.63
CA TYR A 100 -11.61 -0.67 -10.56
C TYR A 100 -12.02 0.80 -10.70
N LEU A 101 -13.32 1.12 -10.57
CA LEU A 101 -13.80 2.49 -10.57
C LEU A 101 -13.31 3.26 -9.34
N LEU A 102 -13.30 2.63 -8.17
CA LEU A 102 -12.72 3.21 -6.95
C LEU A 102 -11.21 3.36 -7.05
N CYS A 103 -10.50 2.37 -7.60
CA CYS A 103 -9.07 2.49 -7.88
C CYS A 103 -8.78 3.67 -8.83
N PHE A 104 -9.61 3.86 -9.85
CA PHE A 104 -9.46 4.97 -10.78
C PHE A 104 -9.70 6.32 -10.10
N LEU A 105 -10.75 6.45 -9.29
CA LEU A 105 -11.01 7.67 -8.52
C LEU A 105 -9.86 7.97 -7.54
N LEU A 106 -9.35 6.95 -6.85
CA LEU A 106 -8.18 7.07 -5.98
C LEU A 106 -6.94 7.50 -6.75
N LEU A 107 -6.71 6.96 -7.96
CA LEU A 107 -5.62 7.38 -8.83
C LEU A 107 -5.75 8.87 -9.18
N CYS A 108 -6.95 9.34 -9.57
CA CYS A 108 -7.19 10.76 -9.84
C CYS A 108 -6.91 11.64 -8.61
N VAL A 109 -7.34 11.22 -7.42
CA VAL A 109 -7.05 11.91 -6.15
C VAL A 109 -5.54 11.95 -5.90
N MET A 110 -4.83 10.83 -6.09
CA MET A 110 -3.37 10.77 -5.93
C MET A 110 -2.67 11.72 -6.89
N SER A 111 -3.02 11.70 -8.18
CA SER A 111 -2.46 12.61 -9.18
C SER A 111 -2.71 14.08 -8.84
N PHE A 112 -3.91 14.41 -8.35
CA PHE A 112 -4.22 15.76 -7.88
C PHE A 112 -3.38 16.16 -6.66
N LEU A 113 -3.24 15.26 -5.68
CA LEU A 113 -2.45 15.54 -4.47
C LEU A 113 -0.96 15.73 -4.79
N VAL A 114 -0.39 14.93 -5.70
CA VAL A 114 1.01 15.11 -6.16
C VAL A 114 1.21 16.53 -6.68
N TRP A 115 0.26 17.05 -7.47
CA TRP A 115 0.35 18.38 -8.05
C TRP A 115 0.07 19.49 -7.04
N TRP A 116 -0.90 19.31 -6.13
CA TRP A 116 -1.32 20.33 -5.16
C TRP A 116 -0.34 20.46 -3.98
N ARG A 117 -0.06 19.34 -3.30
CA ARG A 117 0.74 19.27 -2.06
C ARG A 117 1.29 17.86 -1.88
N PHE A 118 2.60 17.72 -2.10
CA PHE A 118 3.30 16.43 -2.03
C PHE A 118 3.17 15.74 -0.66
N ASP A 119 3.12 16.48 0.44
CA ASP A 119 2.99 15.91 1.79
C ASP A 119 1.71 15.08 1.95
N TYR A 120 0.57 15.58 1.43
CA TYR A 120 -0.69 14.83 1.47
C TYR A 120 -0.66 13.60 0.57
N PHE A 121 0.04 13.67 -0.57
CA PHE A 121 0.26 12.50 -1.41
C PHE A 121 1.04 11.42 -0.66
N VAL A 122 2.12 11.79 0.03
CA VAL A 122 2.91 10.85 0.85
C VAL A 122 2.03 10.24 1.94
N VAL A 123 1.27 11.06 2.68
CA VAL A 123 0.38 10.58 3.75
C VAL A 123 -0.63 9.56 3.23
N VAL A 124 -1.39 9.92 2.20
CA VAL A 124 -2.45 9.06 1.70
C VAL A 124 -1.85 7.81 1.03
N GLY A 125 -0.77 7.95 0.26
CA GLY A 125 -0.09 6.82 -0.36
C GLY A 125 0.45 5.81 0.66
N VAL A 126 1.08 6.31 1.73
CA VAL A 126 1.61 5.46 2.81
C VAL A 126 0.49 4.76 3.58
N LEU A 127 -0.62 5.45 3.86
CA LEU A 127 -1.79 4.84 4.48
C LEU A 127 -2.43 3.79 3.57
N MET A 128 -2.59 4.07 2.27
CA MET A 128 -3.15 3.10 1.32
C MET A 128 -2.31 1.82 1.24
N ALA A 129 -0.97 1.94 1.26
CA ALA A 129 -0.07 0.80 1.32
C ALA A 129 -0.23 -0.02 2.61
N GLY A 130 -0.44 0.66 3.75
CA GLY A 130 -0.63 0.02 5.05
C GLY A 130 -1.99 -0.68 5.21
N PHE A 131 -3.05 -0.03 4.72
CA PHE A 131 -4.43 -0.50 4.86
C PHE A 131 -4.91 -1.33 3.66
N GLY A 132 -4.03 -1.66 2.72
CA GLY A 132 -4.35 -2.43 1.51
C GLY A 132 -5.15 -3.70 1.81
N PRO A 133 -4.66 -4.65 2.63
CA PRO A 133 -5.41 -5.88 2.90
C PRO A 133 -6.82 -5.66 3.45
N VAL A 134 -7.03 -4.59 4.23
CA VAL A 134 -8.34 -4.23 4.79
C VAL A 134 -9.24 -3.64 3.71
N MET A 135 -8.72 -2.71 2.90
CA MET A 135 -9.47 -2.06 1.83
C MET A 135 -9.92 -3.08 0.76
N TRP A 136 -9.05 -4.02 0.38
CA TRP A 136 -9.40 -5.07 -0.58
C TRP A 136 -10.48 -6.02 -0.04
N ARG A 137 -10.48 -6.29 1.27
CA ARG A 137 -11.55 -7.10 1.90
C ARG A 137 -12.90 -6.39 1.93
N ALA A 138 -12.91 -5.07 2.08
CA ALA A 138 -14.16 -4.32 2.09
C ALA A 138 -14.80 -4.22 0.69
N LEU A 139 -13.99 -4.37 -0.37
CA LEU A 139 -14.41 -4.14 -1.75
C LEU A 139 -14.73 -5.43 -2.54
N VAL A 140 -14.22 -6.59 -2.10
CA VAL A 140 -14.41 -7.91 -2.73
C VAL A 140 -15.38 -8.77 -1.93
#